data_AF-A0A5E7TM88-F1
#
_entry.id   AF-A0A5E7TM88-F1
#
_cell.length_a   1.000
_cell.length_b   1.000
_cell.length_c   1.000
_cell.angle_alpha   90.00
_cell.angle_beta   90.00
_cell.angle_gamma   90.00
#
_symmetry.space_group_name_H-M   'P 1'
#
loop_
_entity.id
_entity.type
_entity.pdbx_description
1 polymer ?
#
loop_
_entity_poly.entity_id
_entity_poly.type
_entity_poly.pdbx_seq_one_letter_code
_entity_poly.pdbx_strand_id
1 'polypeptide(L)'
;MRWYGLERGALLAIRDLLNTPLSFNAVSYVERTFKPEYVIANPQVFQLALLFDQEKMSIYPKVSGVVNALEQTRKANVHDVASAVLPFLHEIKGGAATKEISCALAIRACDSVNLQLDRMLESFEVFQCCGEDFNAQGLSKVLSFYLLSEVLFLVLTGVAHVTFTSDSVRVIAADQEVVAQLHRKWFANYLEQTSAISSLALFDPVVKGFQNSPEFGKVISLLGQNLRDKIFAIPAGELPGRLARLESVKWINKLCDLTALIMWCQIKNEMVEMPFEYLDKISLCKADIDWLKDFLKDRALPDRVFIFGNNGVRIDNPTVTVQLRSIFHDVASKLSDARLNELLGMFFEKHYIARYFDCEELSGCYVVHPGLSWDMKAGDAFDLDVDMIIEDLSRKHFFFVQVKYLRAGGKAYLAGDLDYVRTNKLSKGLMQLDGARQALECGSLNDWLGEAGLSCNSDNSSFLLIHNVTNFDFCVWPSGVVSYEWNTLRNLLKKGQVIHGHSQTTPEQWNAASVLPIEEPDKVIQHFMHNVPAGVMGGVNSLFESDHVSVTFSVADKTIECQGLGL
;
A
#
# COMPACT_ATOMS: atom_id res chain seq x y z
N MET A 1 0.45 13.01 1.13
CA MET A 1 1.04 13.12 2.47
C MET A 1 2.16 14.14 2.48
N ARG A 2 2.29 14.98 3.51
CA ARG A 2 3.35 16.02 3.62
C ARG A 2 4.76 15.48 3.40
N TRP A 3 5.07 14.30 3.94
CA TRP A 3 6.42 13.74 3.80
C TRP A 3 6.78 13.36 2.36
N TYR A 4 5.82 13.29 1.43
CA TYR A 4 6.09 13.04 0.01
C TYR A 4 6.85 14.19 -0.66
N GLY A 5 6.79 15.40 -0.10
CA GLY A 5 7.52 16.57 -0.60
C GLY A 5 8.90 16.77 0.04
N LEU A 6 9.35 15.88 0.94
CA LEU A 6 10.64 16.03 1.59
C LEU A 6 11.79 15.79 0.62
N GLU A 7 12.88 16.54 0.82
CA GLU A 7 14.12 16.32 0.07
C GLU A 7 14.70 14.93 0.35
N ARG A 8 15.43 14.39 -0.62
CA ARG A 8 16.00 13.03 -0.55
C ARG A 8 16.84 12.79 0.70
N GLY A 9 17.62 13.78 1.15
CA GLY A 9 18.43 13.65 2.37
C GLY A 9 17.59 13.48 3.63
N ALA A 10 16.52 14.27 3.77
CA ALA A 10 15.59 14.17 4.89
C ALA A 10 14.82 12.84 4.86
N LEU A 11 14.37 12.40 3.68
CA LEU A 11 13.71 11.10 3.49
C LEU A 11 14.61 9.92 3.90
N LEU A 12 15.90 9.97 3.57
CA LEU A 12 16.85 8.92 3.96
C LEU A 12 17.01 8.84 5.48
N ALA A 13 17.22 9.98 6.14
CA ALA A 13 17.39 10.01 7.59
C ALA A 13 16.12 9.55 8.34
N ILE A 14 14.96 10.03 7.92
CA ILE A 14 13.67 9.65 8.52
C ILE A 14 13.32 8.17 8.24
N ARG A 15 13.80 7.60 7.13
CA ARG A 15 13.66 6.15 6.87
C ARG A 15 14.45 5.31 7.86
N ASP A 16 15.62 5.77 8.29
CA ASP A 16 16.43 5.05 9.29
C ASP A 16 15.76 5.04 10.66
N LEU A 17 15.01 6.10 11.01
CA LEU A 17 14.16 6.12 12.19
C LEU A 17 13.15 4.96 12.19
N LEU A 18 12.57 4.61 11.04
CA LEU A 18 11.60 3.52 10.95
C LEU A 18 12.23 2.13 10.81
N ASN A 19 13.33 2.00 10.07
CA ASN A 19 13.94 0.67 9.80
C ASN A 19 14.88 0.22 10.91
N THR A 20 15.63 1.15 11.50
CA THR A 20 16.65 0.86 12.51
C THR A 20 16.54 1.86 13.67
N PRO A 21 15.38 1.93 14.35
CA PRO A 21 15.10 2.95 15.37
C PRO A 21 16.12 2.96 16.51
N LEU A 22 16.69 1.81 16.86
CA LEU A 22 17.73 1.69 17.89
C LEU A 22 19.05 2.40 17.52
N SER A 23 19.32 2.60 16.24
CA SER A 23 20.53 3.30 15.76
C SER A 23 20.32 4.80 15.53
N PHE A 24 19.08 5.26 15.50
CA PHE A 24 18.73 6.63 15.17
C PHE A 24 18.95 7.56 16.36
N ASN A 25 19.50 8.76 16.14
CA ASN A 25 19.66 9.81 17.16
C ASN A 25 18.71 10.96 16.86
N ALA A 26 17.60 11.02 17.59
CA ALA A 26 16.51 11.94 17.31
C ALA A 26 16.87 13.39 17.62
N VAL A 27 17.55 13.64 18.75
CA VAL A 27 17.97 14.98 19.16
C VAL A 27 18.93 15.56 18.12
N SER A 28 19.96 14.80 17.75
CA SER A 28 20.95 15.24 16.76
C SER A 28 20.32 15.46 15.38
N TYR A 29 19.33 14.64 15.00
CA TYR A 29 18.60 14.84 13.76
C TYR A 29 17.85 16.18 13.77
N VAL A 30 17.14 16.49 14.86
CA VAL A 30 16.38 17.74 15.00
C VAL A 30 17.32 18.95 14.91
N GLU A 31 18.42 18.94 15.66
CA GLU A 31 19.40 20.04 15.70
C GLU A 31 20.09 20.30 14.35
N ARG A 32 20.32 19.25 13.57
CA ARG A 32 21.00 19.36 12.26
C ARG A 32 20.04 19.74 11.13
N THR A 33 18.79 19.31 11.21
CA THR A 33 17.82 19.43 10.12
C THR A 33 17.03 20.71 10.22
N PHE A 34 16.60 21.08 11.43
CA PHE A 34 15.80 22.28 11.65
C PHE A 34 16.67 23.45 12.08
N LYS A 35 16.31 24.65 11.61
CA LYS A 35 17.01 25.87 12.05
C LYS A 35 16.80 26.10 13.55
N PRO A 36 17.75 26.73 14.26
CA PRO A 36 17.60 27.00 15.70
C PRO A 36 16.29 27.70 16.07
N GLU A 37 15.81 28.62 15.23
CA GLU A 37 14.56 29.33 15.45
C GLU A 37 13.35 28.40 15.44
N TYR A 38 13.38 27.35 14.60
CA TYR A 38 12.32 26.33 14.57
C TYR A 38 12.29 25.53 15.87
N VAL A 39 13.47 25.13 16.37
CA VAL A 39 13.57 24.37 17.63
C VAL A 39 13.07 25.19 18.81
N ILE A 40 13.41 26.48 18.85
CA ILE A 40 12.91 27.43 19.86
C ILE A 40 11.40 27.61 19.74
N ALA A 41 10.86 27.69 18.52
CA ALA A 41 9.43 27.84 18.28
C ALA A 41 8.63 26.55 18.56
N ASN A 42 9.26 25.37 18.50
CA ASN A 42 8.61 24.08 18.64
C ASN A 42 9.28 23.20 19.72
N PRO A 43 9.32 23.67 20.99
CA PRO A 43 10.06 22.99 22.06
C PRO A 43 9.53 21.57 22.34
N GLN A 44 8.26 21.30 22.05
CA GLN A 44 7.62 20.00 22.25
C GLN A 44 8.14 18.93 21.28
N VAL A 45 8.54 19.30 20.05
CA VAL A 45 9.18 18.37 19.11
C VAL A 45 10.53 17.91 19.65
N PHE A 46 11.30 18.85 20.19
CA PHE A 46 12.60 18.54 20.81
C PHE A 46 12.43 17.67 22.07
N GLN A 47 11.41 17.94 22.90
CA GLN A 47 11.08 17.11 24.06
C GLN A 47 10.71 15.67 23.66
N LEU A 48 9.98 15.47 22.56
CA LEU A 48 9.68 14.13 22.06
C LEU A 48 10.93 13.40 21.55
N ALA A 49 11.83 14.11 20.86
CA ALA A 49 13.12 13.56 20.45
C ALA A 49 13.99 13.14 21.64
N LEU A 50 14.02 13.94 22.71
CA LEU A 50 14.69 13.61 23.96
C LEU A 50 14.09 12.36 24.61
N LEU A 51 12.75 12.28 24.72
CA LEU A 51 12.06 11.11 25.26
C LEU A 51 12.40 9.84 24.46
N PHE A 52 12.41 9.94 23.13
CA PHE A 52 12.81 8.85 22.25
C PHE A 52 14.24 8.36 22.53
N ASP A 53 15.21 9.28 22.57
CA ASP A 53 16.61 8.92 22.80
C ASP A 53 16.84 8.36 24.23
N GLN A 54 16.12 8.87 25.23
CA GLN A 54 16.14 8.32 26.60
C GLN A 54 15.60 6.89 26.66
N GLU A 55 14.44 6.66 26.03
CA GLU A 55 13.82 5.34 26.02
C GLU A 55 14.70 4.33 25.27
N LYS A 56 15.28 4.73 24.14
CA LYS A 56 16.26 3.96 23.38
C LYS A 56 17.41 3.47 24.27
N MET A 57 18.02 4.36 25.06
CA MET A 57 19.08 4.02 26.01
C MET A 57 18.63 3.03 27.09
N SER A 58 17.36 3.06 27.48
CA SER A 58 16.80 2.11 28.45
C SER A 58 16.55 0.70 27.87
N ILE A 59 16.41 0.60 26.54
CA ILE A 59 16.17 -0.66 25.81
C ILE A 59 17.49 -1.35 25.46
N TYR A 60 18.54 -0.58 25.15
CA TYR A 60 19.86 -1.11 24.76
C TYR A 60 20.36 -2.30 25.62
N PRO A 61 20.32 -2.25 26.97
CA PRO A 61 20.77 -3.36 27.81
C PRO A 61 19.95 -4.65 27.67
N LYS A 62 18.73 -4.56 27.13
CA LYS A 62 17.78 -5.68 26.98
C LYS A 62 17.80 -6.31 25.60
N VAL A 63 18.48 -5.69 24.63
CA VAL A 63 18.48 -6.11 23.21
C VAL A 63 18.87 -7.58 23.04
N SER A 64 19.83 -8.08 23.82
CA SER A 64 20.26 -9.49 23.76
C SER A 64 19.14 -10.49 24.09
N GLY A 65 18.17 -10.11 24.92
CA GLY A 65 17.01 -10.94 25.25
C GLY A 65 15.85 -10.82 24.26
N VAL A 66 15.85 -9.79 23.40
CA VAL A 66 14.75 -9.51 22.46
C VAL A 66 14.67 -10.57 21.37
N VAL A 67 15.81 -11.01 20.82
CA VAL A 67 15.84 -12.04 19.77
C VAL A 67 15.21 -13.34 20.29
N ASN A 68 15.64 -13.82 21.45
CA ASN A 68 15.04 -15.00 22.08
C ASN A 68 13.55 -14.81 22.38
N ALA A 69 13.15 -13.63 22.86
CA ALA A 69 11.73 -13.34 23.09
C ALA A 69 10.89 -13.34 21.79
N LEU A 70 11.46 -12.88 20.68
CA LEU A 70 10.84 -12.89 19.34
C LEU A 70 10.75 -14.31 18.76
N GLU A 71 11.79 -15.13 18.91
CA GLU A 71 11.77 -16.53 18.48
C GLU A 71 10.72 -17.35 19.25
N GLN A 72 10.43 -16.96 20.50
CA GLN A 72 9.47 -17.63 21.38
C GLN A 72 8.09 -16.93 21.44
N THR A 73 7.79 -15.98 20.56
CA THR A 73 6.47 -15.32 20.52
C THR A 73 5.65 -15.77 19.32
N ARG A 74 4.35 -16.02 19.51
CA ARG A 74 3.39 -16.02 18.39
C ARG A 74 2.84 -14.62 18.13
N LYS A 75 2.11 -14.48 17.03
CA LYS A 75 1.28 -13.31 16.71
C LYS A 75 0.17 -13.13 17.76
N ALA A 76 -0.13 -11.88 18.07
CA ALA A 76 -1.21 -11.47 18.94
C ALA A 76 -2.58 -11.76 18.31
N ASN A 77 -3.56 -12.11 19.14
CA ASN A 77 -4.94 -12.36 18.76
C ASN A 77 -5.92 -11.79 19.81
N VAL A 78 -7.22 -11.92 19.55
CA VAL A 78 -8.28 -11.30 20.36
C VAL A 78 -8.33 -11.83 21.81
N HIS A 79 -7.85 -13.07 22.06
CA HIS A 79 -7.74 -13.61 23.42
C HIS A 79 -6.67 -12.87 24.24
N ASP A 80 -5.61 -12.36 23.60
CA ASP A 80 -4.57 -11.59 24.26
C ASP A 80 -5.09 -10.20 24.68
N VAL A 81 -6.04 -9.63 23.93
CA VAL A 81 -6.77 -8.40 24.29
C VAL A 81 -7.65 -8.64 25.51
N ALA A 82 -8.44 -9.72 25.49
CA ALA A 82 -9.34 -10.06 26.60
C ALA A 82 -8.58 -10.31 27.91
N SER A 83 -7.32 -10.75 27.81
CA SER A 83 -6.43 -10.95 28.95
C SER A 83 -5.72 -9.65 29.40
N ALA A 84 -5.93 -8.53 28.71
CA ALA A 84 -5.28 -7.23 28.94
C ALA A 84 -3.74 -7.28 28.90
N VAL A 85 -3.21 -8.15 28.03
CA VAL A 85 -1.77 -8.43 27.95
C VAL A 85 -1.06 -7.58 26.89
N LEU A 86 -1.81 -6.98 25.96
CA LEU A 86 -1.24 -6.17 24.88
C LEU A 86 -0.75 -4.79 25.36
N PRO A 87 0.36 -4.28 24.80
CA PRO A 87 0.91 -2.97 25.20
C PRO A 87 0.11 -1.76 24.69
N PHE A 88 -0.80 -1.97 23.73
CA PHE A 88 -1.53 -0.90 23.05
C PHE A 88 -3.01 -0.98 23.35
N LEU A 89 -3.59 0.13 23.79
CA LEU A 89 -5.01 0.27 24.05
C LEU A 89 -5.65 1.13 22.95
N HIS A 90 -6.68 0.60 22.27
CA HIS A 90 -7.45 1.31 21.27
C HIS A 90 -8.83 1.66 21.82
N GLU A 91 -9.21 2.93 21.73
CA GLU A 91 -10.48 3.45 22.25
C GLU A 91 -11.11 4.46 21.29
N ILE A 92 -12.43 4.61 21.36
CA ILE A 92 -13.12 5.76 20.74
C ILE A 92 -13.32 6.84 21.80
N LYS A 93 -12.90 8.06 21.49
CA LYS A 93 -13.12 9.24 22.32
C LYS A 93 -14.49 9.86 22.04
N GLY A 94 -15.20 10.24 23.10
CA GLY A 94 -16.43 11.03 23.00
C GLY A 94 -17.72 10.24 22.72
N GLY A 95 -17.72 8.91 22.81
CA GLY A 95 -18.91 8.07 22.63
C GLY A 95 -18.83 6.74 23.37
N ALA A 96 -19.98 6.05 23.49
CA ALA A 96 -20.03 4.69 24.01
C ALA A 96 -19.73 3.69 22.88
N ALA A 97 -18.75 2.80 23.09
CA ALA A 97 -18.47 1.74 22.14
C ALA A 97 -19.61 0.70 22.17
N THR A 98 -20.23 0.45 21.02
CA THR A 98 -21.10 -0.73 20.85
C THR A 98 -20.27 -2.01 20.92
N LYS A 99 -20.91 -3.17 21.03
CA LYS A 99 -20.20 -4.46 21.06
C LYS A 99 -19.38 -4.67 19.77
N GLU A 100 -19.95 -4.30 18.63
CA GLU A 100 -19.32 -4.40 17.31
C GLU A 100 -18.07 -3.52 17.24
N ILE A 101 -18.17 -2.27 17.72
CA ILE A 101 -17.05 -1.35 17.82
C ILE A 101 -15.97 -1.90 18.75
N SER A 102 -16.34 -2.42 19.93
CA SER A 102 -15.38 -3.01 20.87
C SER A 102 -14.63 -4.20 20.24
N CYS A 103 -15.32 -5.05 19.47
CA CYS A 103 -14.67 -6.12 18.73
C CYS A 103 -13.72 -5.59 17.65
N ALA A 104 -14.11 -4.56 16.90
CA ALA A 104 -13.25 -3.95 15.88
C ALA A 104 -12.00 -3.31 16.51
N LEU A 105 -12.14 -2.60 17.63
CA LEU A 105 -11.02 -2.01 18.37
C LEU A 105 -10.07 -3.09 18.91
N ALA A 106 -10.60 -4.24 19.37
CA ALA A 106 -9.78 -5.36 19.83
C ALA A 106 -8.96 -5.95 18.68
N ILE A 107 -9.57 -6.18 17.51
CA ILE A 107 -8.86 -6.63 16.30
C ILE A 107 -7.78 -5.62 15.92
N ARG A 108 -8.11 -4.32 15.93
CA ARG A 108 -7.17 -3.25 15.61
C ARG A 108 -5.97 -3.23 16.57
N ALA A 109 -6.19 -3.48 17.86
CA ALA A 109 -5.11 -3.59 18.83
C ALA A 109 -4.17 -4.77 18.52
N CYS A 110 -4.72 -5.92 18.14
CA CYS A 110 -3.92 -7.06 17.67
C CYS A 110 -3.11 -6.70 16.43
N ASP A 111 -3.73 -6.06 15.44
CA ASP A 111 -3.09 -5.67 14.19
C ASP A 111 -1.94 -4.69 14.42
N SER A 112 -2.15 -3.66 15.25
CA SER A 112 -1.12 -2.68 15.59
C SER A 112 0.08 -3.35 16.29
N VAL A 113 -0.17 -4.25 17.26
CA VAL A 113 0.89 -5.06 17.90
C VAL A 113 1.61 -5.95 16.89
N ASN A 114 0.86 -6.65 16.05
CA ASN A 114 1.42 -7.57 15.05
C ASN A 114 2.25 -6.85 13.99
N LEU A 115 1.88 -5.62 13.62
CA LEU A 115 2.65 -4.77 12.74
C LEU A 115 4.02 -4.42 13.34
N GLN A 116 4.03 -4.01 14.62
CA GLN A 116 5.29 -3.70 15.31
C GLN A 116 6.13 -4.97 15.53
N LEU A 117 5.51 -6.13 15.77
CA LEU A 117 6.21 -7.42 15.78
C LEU A 117 6.86 -7.73 14.43
N ASP A 118 6.17 -7.53 13.31
CA ASP A 118 6.75 -7.75 11.97
C ASP A 118 7.97 -6.85 11.74
N ARG A 119 7.85 -5.57 12.09
CA ARG A 119 8.98 -4.63 12.03
C ARG A 119 10.17 -5.10 12.86
N MET A 120 9.92 -5.58 14.08
CA MET A 120 10.97 -6.12 14.95
C MET A 120 11.61 -7.38 14.37
N LEU A 121 10.82 -8.34 13.88
CA LEU A 121 11.34 -9.56 13.26
C LEU A 121 12.27 -9.24 12.09
N GLU A 122 11.94 -8.23 11.29
CA GLU A 122 12.80 -7.76 10.20
C GLU A 122 14.05 -7.03 10.71
N SER A 123 13.91 -6.06 11.63
CA SER A 123 15.04 -5.28 12.16
C SER A 123 16.06 -6.12 12.93
N PHE A 124 15.62 -7.23 13.54
CA PHE A 124 16.47 -8.19 14.27
C PHE A 124 16.85 -9.42 13.44
N GLU A 125 16.44 -9.50 12.17
CA GLU A 125 16.71 -10.62 11.25
C GLU A 125 16.29 -11.99 11.83
N VAL A 126 15.10 -12.05 12.43
CA VAL A 126 14.54 -13.27 13.03
C VAL A 126 13.83 -14.11 11.96
N PHE A 127 14.27 -15.35 11.82
CA PHE A 127 13.86 -16.24 10.72
C PHE A 127 12.81 -17.29 11.12
N GLN A 128 12.56 -17.48 12.42
CA GLN A 128 11.64 -18.50 12.95
C GLN A 128 10.94 -18.00 14.21
N CYS A 129 9.67 -18.38 14.36
CA CYS A 129 8.89 -18.18 15.58
C CYS A 129 8.31 -19.54 15.97
N CYS A 130 8.73 -20.06 17.13
CA CYS A 130 8.39 -21.39 17.64
C CYS A 130 7.52 -21.33 18.91
N GLY A 131 7.16 -20.13 19.36
CA GLY A 131 6.34 -19.93 20.56
C GLY A 131 4.88 -20.29 20.37
N GLU A 132 4.25 -20.76 21.45
CA GLU A 132 2.81 -21.06 21.50
C GLU A 132 1.98 -19.87 22.03
N ASP A 133 2.61 -18.94 22.76
CA ASP A 133 1.97 -17.78 23.40
C ASP A 133 2.59 -16.44 22.99
N PHE A 134 1.82 -15.36 23.16
CA PHE A 134 2.31 -14.00 22.95
C PHE A 134 3.17 -13.57 24.16
N ASN A 135 4.46 -13.30 23.92
CA ASN A 135 5.42 -12.95 24.98
C ASN A 135 5.36 -11.46 25.36
N ALA A 136 4.30 -11.05 26.04
CA ALA A 136 4.11 -9.65 26.42
C ALA A 136 5.16 -9.11 27.39
N GLN A 137 5.58 -9.93 28.36
CA GLN A 137 6.54 -9.49 29.38
C GLN A 137 7.91 -9.17 28.77
N GLY A 138 8.33 -9.94 27.76
CA GLY A 138 9.61 -9.73 27.08
C GLY A 138 9.60 -8.60 26.06
N LEU A 139 8.45 -8.35 25.42
CA LEU A 139 8.40 -7.53 24.20
C LEU A 139 7.66 -6.19 24.36
N SER A 140 6.77 -6.04 25.35
CA SER A 140 5.90 -4.86 25.51
C SER A 140 6.66 -3.52 25.43
N LYS A 141 7.78 -3.38 26.15
CA LYS A 141 8.57 -2.15 26.15
C LYS A 141 9.18 -1.84 24.77
N VAL A 142 9.64 -2.86 24.06
CA VAL A 142 10.25 -2.70 22.73
C VAL A 142 9.18 -2.42 21.68
N LEU A 143 8.01 -3.05 21.77
CA LEU A 143 6.85 -2.76 20.94
C LEU A 143 6.41 -1.29 21.07
N SER A 144 6.29 -0.78 22.30
CA SER A 144 6.00 0.64 22.56
C SER A 144 7.05 1.57 21.96
N PHE A 145 8.32 1.21 21.99
CA PHE A 145 9.39 2.00 21.38
C PHE A 145 9.34 1.99 19.84
N TYR A 146 9.01 0.86 19.22
CA TYR A 146 8.81 0.79 17.77
C TYR A 146 7.59 1.62 17.34
N LEU A 147 6.50 1.62 18.12
CA LEU A 147 5.36 2.52 17.87
C LEU A 147 5.76 4.00 18.09
N LEU A 148 6.54 4.31 19.13
CA LEU A 148 7.08 5.66 19.34
C LEU A 148 7.92 6.15 18.15
N SER A 149 8.64 5.27 17.46
CA SER A 149 9.38 5.66 16.24
C SER A 149 8.46 6.14 15.12
N GLU A 150 7.25 5.57 14.98
CA GLU A 150 6.24 6.05 14.01
C GLU A 150 5.61 7.36 14.47
N VAL A 151 5.33 7.49 15.76
CA VAL A 151 4.85 8.76 16.34
C VAL A 151 5.85 9.88 16.09
N LEU A 152 7.13 9.64 16.36
CA LEU A 152 8.19 10.60 16.09
C LEU A 152 8.32 10.89 14.59
N PHE A 153 8.21 9.88 13.73
CA PHE A 153 8.17 10.06 12.27
C PHE A 153 7.05 11.03 11.85
N LEU A 154 5.82 10.84 12.34
CA LEU A 154 4.69 11.70 11.99
C LEU A 154 4.88 13.14 12.48
N VAL A 155 5.47 13.33 13.65
CA VAL A 155 5.77 14.67 14.18
C VAL A 155 6.89 15.36 13.39
N LEU A 156 8.00 14.66 13.12
CA LEU A 156 9.14 15.21 12.37
C LEU A 156 8.79 15.53 10.91
N THR A 157 7.82 14.83 10.34
CA THR A 157 7.32 15.08 8.98
C THR A 157 6.20 16.12 8.91
N GLY A 158 5.80 16.71 10.04
CA GLY A 158 4.75 17.72 10.12
C GLY A 158 3.34 17.20 9.88
N VAL A 159 3.13 15.88 9.97
CA VAL A 159 1.81 15.24 9.88
C VAL A 159 1.10 15.26 11.22
N ALA A 160 1.84 15.18 12.32
CA ALA A 160 1.28 15.30 13.64
C ALA A 160 1.85 16.48 14.41
N HIS A 161 1.04 17.05 15.29
CA HIS A 161 1.52 17.91 16.36
C HIS A 161 1.55 17.14 17.67
N VAL A 162 2.46 17.53 18.55
CA VAL A 162 2.63 16.93 19.87
C VAL A 162 2.34 17.96 20.95
N THR A 163 1.78 17.56 22.08
CA THR A 163 1.57 18.40 23.25
C THR A 163 1.91 17.62 24.52
N PHE A 164 2.71 18.22 25.38
CA PHE A 164 3.15 17.60 26.64
C PHE A 164 2.30 18.08 27.82
N THR A 165 1.95 17.16 28.70
CA THR A 165 1.45 17.43 30.06
C THR A 165 2.43 16.84 31.08
N SER A 166 2.10 16.93 32.38
CA SER A 166 2.93 16.34 33.45
C SER A 166 3.12 14.84 33.27
N ASP A 167 2.10 14.11 32.84
CA ASP A 167 2.08 12.63 32.87
C ASP A 167 1.78 12.02 31.50
N SER A 168 1.44 12.85 30.51
CA SER A 168 1.06 12.38 29.18
C SER A 168 1.65 13.20 28.03
N VAL A 169 1.72 12.55 26.88
CA VAL A 169 2.07 13.13 25.59
C VAL A 169 0.89 12.89 24.66
N ARG A 170 0.24 13.96 24.22
CA ARG A 170 -0.87 13.88 23.25
C ARG A 170 -0.36 14.21 21.86
N VAL A 171 -0.72 13.38 20.88
CA VAL A 171 -0.29 13.51 19.49
C VAL A 171 -1.51 13.41 18.58
N ILE A 172 -1.77 14.45 17.79
CA ILE A 172 -2.92 14.50 16.88
C ILE A 172 -2.51 15.08 15.52
N ALA A 173 -3.37 14.96 14.51
CA ALA A 173 -3.12 15.52 13.18
C ALA A 173 -2.79 17.02 13.26
N ALA A 174 -1.83 17.48 12.45
CA ALA A 174 -1.34 18.85 12.53
C ALA A 174 -2.40 19.90 12.14
N ASP A 175 -3.25 19.57 11.15
CA ASP A 175 -4.31 20.44 10.63
C ASP A 175 -5.28 19.68 9.72
N GLN A 176 -6.29 20.39 9.21
CA GLN A 176 -7.35 19.85 8.35
C GLN A 176 -6.84 19.29 7.01
N GLU A 177 -5.78 19.87 6.44
CA GLU A 177 -5.20 19.34 5.20
C GLU A 177 -4.54 17.98 5.46
N VAL A 178 -3.87 17.83 6.60
CA VAL A 178 -3.36 16.52 7.01
C VAL A 178 -4.49 15.52 7.25
N VAL A 179 -5.58 15.93 7.89
CA VAL A 179 -6.76 15.06 8.09
C VAL A 179 -7.29 14.57 6.73
N ALA A 180 -7.44 15.46 5.75
CA ALA A 180 -7.85 15.07 4.40
C ALA A 180 -6.88 14.08 3.74
N GLN A 181 -5.57 14.27 3.91
CA GLN A 181 -4.57 13.33 3.39
C GLN A 181 -4.63 11.95 4.08
N LEU A 182 -4.89 11.91 5.39
CA LEU A 182 -5.11 10.67 6.14
C LEU A 182 -6.40 9.98 5.67
N HIS A 183 -7.50 10.72 5.49
CA HIS A 183 -8.77 10.20 4.99
C HIS A 183 -8.62 9.54 3.61
N ARG A 184 -7.90 10.18 2.68
CA ARG A 184 -7.57 9.59 1.37
C ARG A 184 -6.82 8.27 1.52
N LYS A 185 -5.79 8.24 2.40
CA LYS A 185 -5.00 7.03 2.67
C LYS A 185 -5.84 5.91 3.31
N TRP A 186 -6.69 6.25 4.29
CA TRP A 186 -7.56 5.28 4.95
C TRP A 186 -8.60 4.71 3.98
N PHE A 187 -9.15 5.56 3.11
CA PHE A 187 -10.08 5.13 2.07
C PHE A 187 -9.41 4.20 1.05
N ALA A 188 -8.20 4.53 0.58
CA ALA A 188 -7.41 3.67 -0.28
C ALA A 188 -7.15 2.30 0.38
N ASN A 189 -6.77 2.27 1.66
CA ASN A 189 -6.56 1.04 2.41
C ASN A 189 -7.86 0.23 2.56
N TYR A 190 -8.98 0.89 2.84
CA TYR A 190 -10.31 0.26 2.93
C TYR A 190 -10.72 -0.39 1.59
N LEU A 191 -10.49 0.31 0.47
CA LEU A 191 -10.78 -0.23 -0.85
C LEU A 191 -9.90 -1.44 -1.19
N GLU A 192 -8.60 -1.42 -0.87
CA GLU A 192 -7.73 -2.57 -1.09
C GLU A 192 -8.16 -3.76 -0.22
N GLN A 193 -8.52 -3.55 1.05
CA GLN A 193 -9.03 -4.60 1.93
C GLN A 193 -10.34 -5.21 1.40
N THR A 194 -11.29 -4.36 0.97
CA THR A 194 -12.57 -4.80 0.40
C THR A 194 -12.35 -5.54 -0.92
N SER A 195 -11.43 -5.05 -1.76
CA SER A 195 -10.99 -5.72 -2.98
C SER A 195 -10.35 -7.08 -2.69
N ALA A 196 -9.56 -7.21 -1.63
CA ALA A 196 -8.97 -8.47 -1.19
C ALA A 196 -10.06 -9.48 -0.79
N ILE A 197 -11.05 -9.06 -0.01
CA ILE A 197 -12.22 -9.88 0.35
C ILE A 197 -12.97 -10.34 -0.90
N SER A 198 -13.20 -9.44 -1.87
CA SER A 198 -13.82 -9.78 -3.16
C SER A 198 -13.00 -10.81 -3.94
N SER A 199 -11.67 -10.77 -3.86
CA SER A 199 -10.80 -11.79 -4.47
C SER A 199 -10.99 -13.17 -3.80
N LEU A 200 -11.29 -13.21 -2.50
CA LEU A 200 -11.62 -14.46 -1.80
C LEU A 200 -12.98 -15.02 -2.23
N ALA A 201 -13.95 -14.13 -2.51
CA ALA A 201 -15.28 -14.53 -2.97
C ALA A 201 -15.25 -15.22 -4.35
N LEU A 202 -14.21 -15.00 -5.17
CA LEU A 202 -14.04 -15.69 -6.46
C LEU A 202 -13.86 -17.20 -6.32
N PHE A 203 -13.51 -17.70 -5.13
CA PHE A 203 -13.37 -19.13 -4.87
C PHE A 203 -14.72 -19.80 -4.56
N ASP A 204 -15.78 -19.04 -4.24
CA ASP A 204 -17.10 -19.57 -3.84
C ASP A 204 -17.76 -20.48 -4.88
N PRO A 205 -17.70 -20.17 -6.19
CA PRO A 205 -18.22 -21.07 -7.22
C PRO A 205 -17.46 -22.40 -7.33
N VAL A 206 -16.23 -22.50 -6.78
CA VAL A 206 -15.38 -23.70 -6.85
C VAL A 206 -15.66 -24.61 -5.66
N VAL A 207 -16.67 -25.47 -5.80
CA VAL A 207 -17.19 -26.35 -4.75
C VAL A 207 -16.14 -27.29 -4.12
N LYS A 208 -16.35 -27.67 -2.86
CA LYS A 208 -15.56 -28.72 -2.18
C LYS A 208 -15.57 -30.01 -3.04
N GLY A 209 -14.41 -30.65 -3.20
CA GLY A 209 -14.28 -31.86 -4.02
C GLY A 209 -13.99 -31.63 -5.52
N PHE A 210 -13.95 -30.37 -5.98
CA PHE A 210 -13.71 -30.04 -7.39
C PHE A 210 -12.32 -30.42 -7.91
N GLN A 211 -11.35 -30.75 -7.04
CA GLN A 211 -10.00 -31.20 -7.43
C GLN A 211 -9.98 -32.48 -8.29
N ASN A 212 -11.06 -33.25 -8.25
CA ASN A 212 -11.23 -34.46 -9.06
C ASN A 212 -11.71 -34.17 -10.50
N SER A 213 -12.10 -32.92 -10.78
CA SER A 213 -12.53 -32.49 -12.11
C SER A 213 -11.33 -32.36 -13.06
N PRO A 214 -11.46 -32.77 -14.34
CA PRO A 214 -10.43 -32.51 -15.35
C PRO A 214 -10.22 -31.01 -15.61
N GLU A 215 -11.19 -30.15 -15.25
CA GLU A 215 -11.12 -28.70 -15.44
C GLU A 215 -10.49 -27.96 -14.25
N PHE A 216 -10.15 -28.66 -13.16
CA PHE A 216 -9.65 -28.04 -11.93
C PHE A 216 -8.44 -27.15 -12.16
N GLY A 217 -7.42 -27.66 -12.86
CA GLY A 217 -6.21 -26.89 -13.15
C GLY A 217 -6.48 -25.62 -13.99
N LYS A 218 -7.45 -25.67 -14.91
CA LYS A 218 -7.83 -24.49 -15.71
C LYS A 218 -8.54 -23.45 -14.84
N VAL A 219 -9.43 -23.87 -13.95
CA VAL A 219 -10.13 -22.97 -13.02
C VAL A 219 -9.15 -22.30 -12.06
N ILE A 220 -8.22 -23.07 -11.48
CA ILE A 220 -7.16 -22.49 -10.61
C ILE A 220 -6.30 -21.51 -11.39
N SER A 221 -5.94 -21.81 -12.65
CA SER A 221 -5.16 -20.89 -13.48
C SER A 221 -5.93 -19.60 -13.82
N LEU A 222 -7.26 -19.66 -14.02
CA LEU A 222 -8.09 -18.46 -14.19
C LEU A 222 -8.08 -17.58 -12.94
N LEU A 223 -8.14 -18.18 -11.75
CA LEU A 223 -8.03 -17.47 -10.48
C LEU A 223 -6.62 -16.88 -10.29
N GLY A 224 -5.58 -17.62 -10.70
CA GLY A 224 -4.20 -17.12 -10.76
C GLY A 224 -4.05 -15.93 -11.71
N GLN A 225 -4.71 -15.93 -12.87
CA GLN A 225 -4.72 -14.80 -13.79
C GLN A 225 -5.38 -13.55 -13.19
N ASN A 226 -6.45 -13.71 -12.41
CA ASN A 226 -7.08 -12.61 -11.68
C ASN A 226 -6.12 -12.02 -10.62
N LEU A 227 -5.43 -12.87 -9.87
CA LEU A 227 -4.39 -12.43 -8.93
C LEU A 227 -3.25 -11.74 -9.65
N ARG A 228 -2.85 -12.23 -10.83
CA ARG A 228 -1.80 -11.63 -11.65
C ARG A 228 -2.16 -10.22 -12.10
N ASP A 229 -3.37 -10.02 -12.61
CA ASP A 229 -3.84 -8.69 -13.01
C ASP A 229 -3.92 -7.76 -11.81
N LYS A 230 -4.54 -8.20 -10.71
CA LYS A 230 -4.65 -7.40 -9.49
C LYS A 230 -3.30 -6.98 -8.91
N ILE A 231 -2.37 -7.93 -8.77
CA ILE A 231 -1.11 -7.70 -8.04
C ILE A 231 -0.06 -7.03 -8.91
N PHE A 232 0.01 -7.41 -10.20
CA PHE A 232 1.07 -6.98 -11.10
C PHE A 232 0.59 -6.08 -12.23
N ALA A 233 -0.70 -5.76 -12.34
CA ALA A 233 -1.28 -5.05 -13.48
C ALA A 233 -0.96 -5.72 -14.83
N ILE A 234 -1.04 -7.05 -14.85
CA ILE A 234 -0.82 -7.89 -16.03
C ILE A 234 -2.13 -8.66 -16.33
N PRO A 235 -2.99 -8.14 -17.21
CA PRO A 235 -4.35 -8.64 -17.43
C PRO A 235 -4.37 -10.05 -18.01
N ALA A 236 -5.49 -10.76 -17.86
CA ALA A 236 -5.74 -12.02 -18.53
C ALA A 236 -5.73 -11.81 -20.06
N GLY A 237 -4.81 -12.46 -20.77
CA GLY A 237 -4.60 -12.24 -22.20
C GLY A 237 -3.18 -12.58 -22.66
N GLU A 238 -2.95 -12.48 -23.97
CA GLU A 238 -1.64 -12.71 -24.57
C GLU A 238 -0.70 -11.54 -24.27
N LEU A 239 0.35 -11.81 -23.50
CA LEU A 239 1.45 -10.87 -23.33
C LEU A 239 2.27 -10.76 -24.62
N PRO A 240 2.85 -9.60 -24.95
CA PRO A 240 3.74 -9.46 -26.10
C PRO A 240 4.80 -10.56 -26.09
N GLY A 241 5.08 -11.17 -27.25
CA GLY A 241 5.90 -12.38 -27.32
C GLY A 241 7.30 -12.25 -26.69
N ARG A 242 7.87 -11.04 -26.61
CA ARG A 242 9.13 -10.80 -25.89
C ARG A 242 8.97 -10.87 -24.36
N LEU A 243 7.88 -10.34 -23.82
CA LEU A 243 7.57 -10.33 -22.39
C LEU A 243 7.14 -11.73 -21.91
N ALA A 244 6.27 -12.40 -22.68
CA ALA A 244 5.77 -13.75 -22.35
C ALA A 244 6.88 -14.81 -22.24
N ARG A 245 8.03 -14.60 -22.92
CA ARG A 245 9.16 -15.54 -22.94
C ARG A 245 10.11 -15.39 -21.75
N LEU A 246 10.05 -14.28 -21.01
CA LEU A 246 10.94 -14.06 -19.87
C LEU A 246 10.65 -15.07 -18.76
N GLU A 247 11.70 -15.65 -18.18
CA GLU A 247 11.54 -16.65 -17.13
C GLU A 247 10.94 -16.04 -15.87
N SER A 248 11.31 -14.80 -15.54
CA SER A 248 10.67 -14.03 -14.47
C SER A 248 9.15 -13.90 -14.65
N VAL A 249 8.67 -13.63 -15.88
CA VAL A 249 7.23 -13.52 -16.16
C VAL A 249 6.51 -14.87 -16.03
N LYS A 250 7.17 -15.98 -16.39
CA LYS A 250 6.62 -17.31 -16.11
C LYS A 250 6.51 -17.59 -14.61
N TRP A 251 7.48 -17.12 -13.83
CA TRP A 251 7.41 -17.20 -12.36
C TRP A 251 6.26 -16.39 -11.77
N ILE A 252 5.87 -15.25 -12.35
CA ILE A 252 4.64 -14.54 -11.93
C ILE A 252 3.44 -15.49 -12.01
N ASN A 253 3.25 -16.16 -13.15
CA ASN A 253 2.13 -17.08 -13.34
C ASN A 253 2.19 -18.23 -12.33
N LYS A 254 3.36 -18.85 -12.16
CA LYS A 254 3.58 -19.94 -11.18
C LYS A 254 3.22 -19.51 -9.76
N LEU A 255 3.66 -18.34 -9.32
CA LEU A 255 3.40 -17.83 -7.97
C LEU A 255 1.92 -17.49 -7.75
N CYS A 256 1.26 -16.91 -8.76
CA CYS A 256 -0.17 -16.60 -8.69
C CYS A 256 -1.03 -17.87 -8.70
N ASP A 257 -0.70 -18.86 -9.54
CA ASP A 257 -1.41 -20.16 -9.59
C ASP A 257 -1.24 -20.93 -8.28
N LEU A 258 -0.02 -20.94 -7.71
CA LEU A 258 0.24 -21.53 -6.40
C LEU A 258 -0.56 -20.86 -5.30
N THR A 259 -0.60 -19.53 -5.30
CA THR A 259 -1.37 -18.73 -4.34
C THR A 259 -2.86 -19.05 -4.44
N ALA A 260 -3.41 -19.09 -5.66
CA ALA A 260 -4.81 -19.44 -5.87
C ALA A 260 -5.13 -20.86 -5.38
N LEU A 261 -4.25 -21.84 -5.68
CA LEU A 261 -4.43 -23.22 -5.22
C LEU A 261 -4.42 -23.32 -3.68
N ILE A 262 -3.45 -22.66 -3.03
CA ILE A 262 -3.33 -22.65 -1.57
C ILE A 262 -4.57 -22.01 -0.94
N MET A 263 -4.99 -20.84 -1.43
CA MET A 263 -6.16 -20.13 -0.94
C MET A 263 -7.43 -20.96 -1.10
N TRP A 264 -7.61 -21.65 -2.23
CA TRP A 264 -8.73 -22.57 -2.40
C TRP A 264 -8.68 -23.74 -1.39
N CYS A 265 -7.52 -24.34 -1.15
CA CYS A 265 -7.38 -25.42 -0.16
C CYS A 265 -7.72 -24.94 1.27
N GLN A 266 -7.14 -23.81 1.69
CA GLN A 266 -7.31 -23.30 3.05
C GLN A 266 -8.71 -22.72 3.28
N ILE A 267 -9.22 -21.92 2.35
CA ILE A 267 -10.49 -21.20 2.53
C ILE A 267 -11.68 -22.10 2.22
N LYS A 268 -11.63 -22.88 1.14
CA LYS A 268 -12.77 -23.70 0.70
C LYS A 268 -12.77 -25.10 1.25
N ASN A 269 -11.61 -25.70 1.49
CA ASN A 269 -11.54 -27.06 2.01
C ASN A 269 -11.12 -27.11 3.49
N GLU A 270 -10.93 -25.95 4.14
CA GLU A 270 -10.54 -25.83 5.56
C GLU A 270 -9.26 -26.62 5.88
N MET A 271 -8.38 -26.77 4.87
CA MET A 271 -7.13 -27.48 5.03
C MET A 271 -6.10 -26.57 5.70
N VAL A 272 -5.33 -27.10 6.65
CA VAL A 272 -4.23 -26.35 7.29
C VAL A 272 -3.16 -25.97 6.27
N GLU A 273 -2.82 -26.91 5.38
CA GLU A 273 -1.86 -26.74 4.30
C GLU A 273 -2.37 -27.37 3.01
N MET A 274 -1.97 -26.81 1.87
CA MET A 274 -2.17 -27.39 0.55
C MET A 274 -1.20 -28.57 0.36
N PRO A 275 -1.69 -29.80 0.13
CA PRO A 275 -0.84 -30.97 0.00
C PRO A 275 0.08 -30.91 -1.22
N PHE A 276 1.33 -31.35 -1.08
CA PHE A 276 2.26 -31.39 -2.23
C PHE A 276 1.77 -32.26 -3.41
N GLU A 277 0.87 -33.21 -3.16
CA GLU A 277 0.21 -34.00 -4.21
C GLU A 277 -0.64 -33.15 -5.17
N TYR A 278 -1.07 -31.95 -4.78
CA TYR A 278 -1.89 -31.07 -5.64
C TYR A 278 -1.06 -30.19 -6.57
N LEU A 279 0.27 -30.23 -6.48
CA LEU A 279 1.15 -29.46 -7.36
C LEU A 279 0.99 -29.86 -8.83
N ASP A 280 0.70 -31.13 -9.11
CA ASP A 280 0.50 -31.65 -10.46
C ASP A 280 -0.74 -31.08 -11.16
N LYS A 281 -1.66 -30.48 -10.38
CA LYS A 281 -2.87 -29.81 -10.88
C LYS A 281 -2.59 -28.45 -11.49
N ILE A 282 -1.42 -27.89 -11.23
CA ILE A 282 -0.97 -26.60 -11.75
C ILE A 282 0.37 -26.77 -12.46
N SER A 283 0.84 -25.75 -13.16
CA SER A 283 2.09 -25.82 -13.94
C SER A 283 3.35 -25.68 -13.05
N LEU A 284 3.38 -26.39 -11.91
CA LEU A 284 4.49 -26.44 -10.97
C LEU A 284 4.99 -27.86 -10.77
N CYS A 285 6.31 -28.03 -10.77
CA CYS A 285 6.95 -29.31 -10.46
C CYS A 285 7.66 -29.27 -9.09
N LYS A 286 8.06 -30.45 -8.61
CA LYS A 286 8.81 -30.56 -7.34
C LYS A 286 10.07 -29.69 -7.30
N ALA A 287 10.79 -29.60 -8.42
CA ALA A 287 11.99 -28.77 -8.51
C ALA A 287 11.71 -27.27 -8.35
N ASP A 288 10.55 -26.79 -8.84
CA ASP A 288 10.13 -25.40 -8.63
C ASP A 288 9.88 -25.13 -7.13
N ILE A 289 9.25 -26.08 -6.44
CA ILE A 289 8.96 -25.98 -5.01
C ILE A 289 10.23 -26.07 -4.15
N ASP A 290 11.11 -27.01 -4.45
CA ASP A 290 12.40 -27.13 -3.76
C ASP A 290 13.22 -25.84 -3.91
N TRP A 291 13.25 -25.27 -5.12
CA TRP A 291 13.90 -23.99 -5.39
C TRP A 291 13.25 -22.83 -4.61
N LEU A 292 11.92 -22.75 -4.59
CA LEU A 292 11.19 -21.70 -3.87
C LEU A 292 11.40 -21.81 -2.35
N LYS A 293 11.40 -23.03 -1.80
CA LYS A 293 11.70 -23.29 -0.39
C LYS A 293 13.12 -22.85 -0.03
N ASP A 294 14.10 -23.22 -0.85
CA ASP A 294 15.48 -22.80 -0.66
C ASP A 294 15.67 -21.29 -0.81
N PHE A 295 14.88 -20.66 -1.67
CA PHE A 295 14.93 -19.22 -1.88
C PHE A 295 14.35 -18.42 -0.69
N LEU A 296 13.30 -18.93 -0.06
CA LEU A 296 12.61 -18.22 1.02
C LEU A 296 13.22 -18.44 2.40
N LYS A 297 14.04 -19.47 2.59
CA LYS A 297 14.64 -19.80 3.90
C LYS A 297 15.50 -18.68 4.50
N ASP A 298 16.12 -17.85 3.64
CA ASP A 298 17.00 -16.76 4.06
C ASP A 298 16.25 -15.43 4.25
N ARG A 299 14.92 -15.41 4.09
CA ARG A 299 14.09 -14.22 4.32
C ARG A 299 13.52 -14.22 5.73
N ALA A 300 13.32 -13.05 6.33
CA ALA A 300 12.58 -12.92 7.58
C ALA A 300 11.17 -13.52 7.44
N LEU A 301 10.62 -14.10 8.52
CA LEU A 301 9.33 -14.79 8.50
C LEU A 301 8.19 -13.98 7.86
N PRO A 302 8.03 -12.66 8.15
CA PRO A 302 6.97 -11.86 7.56
C PRO A 302 7.03 -11.77 6.03
N ASP A 303 8.22 -11.90 5.43
CA ASP A 303 8.45 -11.72 3.99
C ASP A 303 8.31 -13.01 3.17
N ARG A 304 8.04 -14.16 3.81
CA ARG A 304 8.10 -15.46 3.11
C ARG A 304 6.88 -15.80 2.26
N VAL A 305 5.70 -15.23 2.54
CA VAL A 305 4.36 -15.59 1.99
C VAL A 305 3.98 -17.07 2.16
N PHE A 306 4.81 -17.96 1.62
CA PHE A 306 4.65 -19.41 1.63
C PHE A 306 5.43 -20.02 2.79
N ILE A 307 4.72 -20.78 3.62
CA ILE A 307 5.31 -21.55 4.71
C ILE A 307 5.25 -23.03 4.35
N PHE A 308 6.42 -23.66 4.26
CA PHE A 308 6.56 -25.06 3.87
C PHE A 308 6.53 -25.96 5.10
N GLY A 309 5.52 -26.80 5.19
CA GLY A 309 5.43 -27.89 6.15
C GLY A 309 6.11 -29.17 5.66
N ASN A 310 5.85 -30.26 6.37
CA ASN A 310 6.35 -31.59 5.98
C ASN A 310 5.57 -32.17 4.79
N ASN A 311 4.26 -31.90 4.70
CA ASN A 311 3.39 -32.52 3.70
C ASN A 311 2.72 -31.51 2.76
N GLY A 312 2.93 -30.20 2.98
CA GLY A 312 2.31 -29.17 2.16
C GLY A 312 2.89 -27.77 2.30
N VAL A 313 2.15 -26.82 1.73
CA VAL A 313 2.46 -25.38 1.75
C VAL A 313 1.22 -24.61 2.19
N ARG A 314 1.41 -23.59 3.01
CA ARG A 314 0.32 -22.73 3.49
C ARG A 314 0.67 -21.25 3.37
N ILE A 315 -0.36 -20.41 3.37
CA ILE A 315 -0.27 -18.96 3.50
C ILE A 315 -0.93 -18.58 4.82
N ASP A 316 -0.22 -17.83 5.66
CA ASP A 316 -0.70 -17.37 6.97
C ASP A 316 -1.03 -15.87 6.99
N ASN A 317 -0.57 -15.13 5.99
CA ASN A 317 -0.55 -13.68 6.04
C ASN A 317 -1.66 -13.06 5.16
N PRO A 318 -2.50 -12.17 5.70
CA PRO A 318 -3.53 -11.47 4.92
C PRO A 318 -2.97 -10.49 3.88
N THR A 319 -1.68 -10.11 3.94
CA THR A 319 -1.03 -9.14 3.04
C THR A 319 -0.35 -9.78 1.81
N VAL A 320 -0.86 -10.93 1.38
CA VAL A 320 -0.31 -11.75 0.28
C VAL A 320 -0.01 -10.95 -0.99
N THR A 321 -0.83 -9.93 -1.32
CA THR A 321 -0.68 -9.11 -2.54
C THR A 321 0.63 -8.31 -2.54
N VAL A 322 0.93 -7.64 -1.43
CA VAL A 322 2.14 -6.82 -1.26
C VAL A 322 3.38 -7.72 -1.23
N GLN A 323 3.31 -8.81 -0.48
CA GLN A 323 4.45 -9.70 -0.27
C GLN A 323 4.80 -10.51 -1.53
N LEU A 324 3.81 -10.92 -2.33
CA LEU A 324 4.06 -11.59 -3.61
C LEU A 324 4.88 -10.74 -4.58
N ARG A 325 4.67 -9.41 -4.57
CA ARG A 325 5.48 -8.49 -5.39
C ARG A 325 6.93 -8.42 -4.91
N SER A 326 7.13 -8.46 -3.59
CA SER A 326 8.47 -8.53 -2.99
C SER A 326 9.19 -9.83 -3.39
N ILE A 327 8.51 -10.98 -3.27
CA ILE A 327 9.03 -12.27 -3.72
C ILE A 327 9.38 -12.23 -5.21
N PHE A 328 8.47 -11.76 -6.06
CA PHE A 328 8.71 -11.66 -7.49
C PHE A 328 9.90 -10.75 -7.82
N HIS A 329 10.04 -9.62 -7.14
CA HIS A 329 11.17 -8.71 -7.35
C HIS A 329 12.51 -9.43 -7.16
N ASP A 330 12.61 -10.24 -6.12
CA ASP A 330 13.84 -10.94 -5.77
C ASP A 330 14.08 -12.14 -6.69
N VAL A 331 13.01 -12.88 -7.07
CA VAL A 331 13.07 -13.94 -8.08
C VAL A 331 13.62 -13.36 -9.40
N ALA A 332 13.05 -12.26 -9.87
CA ALA A 332 13.49 -11.58 -11.08
C ALA A 332 14.95 -11.11 -11.01
N SER A 333 15.38 -10.64 -9.83
CA SER A 333 16.77 -10.20 -9.61
C SER A 333 17.74 -11.38 -9.63
N LYS A 334 17.36 -12.52 -9.03
CA LYS A 334 18.14 -13.76 -9.05
C LYS A 334 18.26 -14.35 -10.46
N LEU A 335 17.20 -14.25 -11.26
CA LEU A 335 17.20 -14.68 -12.67
C LEU A 335 17.97 -13.73 -13.60
N SER A 336 18.37 -12.54 -13.13
CA SER A 336 19.15 -11.55 -13.90
C SER A 336 18.50 -11.11 -15.22
N ASP A 337 17.16 -11.04 -15.29
CA ASP A 337 16.44 -10.56 -16.47
C ASP A 337 16.59 -9.04 -16.64
N ALA A 338 17.70 -8.61 -17.25
CA ALA A 338 18.11 -7.20 -17.35
C ALA A 338 17.06 -6.29 -18.03
N ARG A 339 16.23 -6.85 -18.93
CA ARG A 339 15.22 -6.11 -19.70
C ARG A 339 13.83 -6.11 -19.08
N LEU A 340 13.60 -6.86 -18.00
CA LEU A 340 12.26 -7.04 -17.43
C LEU A 340 11.60 -5.71 -17.07
N ASN A 341 12.33 -4.82 -16.41
CA ASN A 341 11.80 -3.53 -15.96
C ASN A 341 11.36 -2.64 -17.13
N GLU A 342 12.17 -2.59 -18.19
CA GLU A 342 11.88 -1.82 -19.40
C GLU A 342 10.65 -2.40 -20.12
N LEU A 343 10.61 -3.73 -20.30
CA LEU A 343 9.53 -4.40 -21.00
C LEU A 343 8.19 -4.32 -20.25
N LEU A 344 8.19 -4.45 -18.92
CA LEU A 344 6.99 -4.28 -18.10
C LEU A 344 6.51 -2.82 -18.12
N GLY A 345 7.42 -1.85 -18.02
CA GLY A 345 7.08 -0.43 -18.11
C GLY A 345 6.42 -0.09 -19.44
N MET A 346 7.07 -0.45 -20.56
CA MET A 346 6.51 -0.23 -21.90
C MET A 346 5.18 -0.97 -22.12
N PHE A 347 5.05 -2.19 -21.59
CA PHE A 347 3.79 -2.93 -21.67
C PHE A 347 2.67 -2.20 -20.93
N PHE A 348 2.92 -1.81 -19.67
CA PHE A 348 1.94 -1.16 -18.82
C PHE A 348 1.45 0.16 -19.43
N GLU A 349 2.37 0.99 -19.93
CA GLU A 349 2.08 2.27 -20.57
C GLU A 349 1.40 2.10 -21.94
N LYS A 350 2.09 1.47 -22.90
CA LYS A 350 1.73 1.53 -24.33
C LYS A 350 0.76 0.45 -24.77
N HIS A 351 0.74 -0.69 -24.06
CA HIS A 351 -0.07 -1.84 -24.46
C HIS A 351 -1.26 -2.08 -23.55
N TYR A 352 -1.17 -1.70 -22.26
CA TYR A 352 -2.27 -1.87 -21.34
C TYR A 352 -3.07 -0.58 -21.19
N ILE A 353 -2.48 0.49 -20.62
CA ILE A 353 -3.22 1.72 -20.30
C ILE A 353 -3.69 2.43 -21.56
N ALA A 354 -2.80 2.70 -22.53
CA ALA A 354 -3.19 3.42 -23.75
C ALA A 354 -4.32 2.70 -24.51
N ARG A 355 -4.25 1.37 -24.62
CA ARG A 355 -5.27 0.56 -25.31
C ARG A 355 -6.54 0.35 -24.51
N TYR A 356 -6.53 0.61 -23.20
CA TYR A 356 -7.73 0.50 -22.38
C TYR A 356 -8.82 1.48 -22.85
N PHE A 357 -8.42 2.64 -23.38
CA PHE A 357 -9.32 3.65 -23.92
C PHE A 357 -9.93 3.27 -25.28
N ASP A 358 -9.38 2.28 -25.98
CA ASP A 358 -9.93 1.78 -27.25
C ASP A 358 -11.18 0.91 -27.05
N CYS A 359 -11.51 0.53 -25.81
CA CYS A 359 -12.69 -0.29 -25.55
C CYS A 359 -13.99 0.48 -25.83
N GLU A 360 -15.03 -0.26 -26.24
CA GLU A 360 -16.33 0.31 -26.64
C GLU A 360 -16.96 1.17 -25.54
N GLU A 361 -16.77 0.79 -24.27
CA GLU A 361 -17.31 1.49 -23.11
C GLU A 361 -16.67 2.86 -22.87
N LEU A 362 -15.43 3.08 -23.33
CA LEU A 362 -14.65 4.30 -23.06
C LEU A 362 -14.43 5.18 -24.29
N SER A 363 -14.39 4.59 -25.49
CA SER A 363 -14.07 5.32 -26.75
C SER A 363 -15.05 6.45 -27.09
N GLY A 364 -16.28 6.42 -26.54
CA GLY A 364 -17.24 7.53 -26.66
C GLY A 364 -17.16 8.58 -25.55
N CYS A 365 -16.39 8.33 -24.49
CA CYS A 365 -16.26 9.22 -23.32
C CYS A 365 -14.89 9.92 -23.29
N TYR A 366 -13.86 9.26 -23.81
CA TYR A 366 -12.47 9.72 -23.72
C TYR A 366 -11.75 9.60 -25.06
N VAL A 367 -10.83 10.53 -25.30
CA VAL A 367 -9.86 10.46 -26.41
C VAL A 367 -8.45 10.53 -25.84
N VAL A 368 -7.56 9.67 -26.32
CA VAL A 368 -6.14 9.69 -25.96
C VAL A 368 -5.35 10.37 -27.07
N HIS A 369 -4.69 11.46 -26.72
CA HIS A 369 -3.80 12.23 -27.59
C HIS A 369 -2.33 11.89 -27.27
N PRO A 370 -1.42 12.05 -28.25
CA PRO A 370 0.01 11.97 -27.99
C PRO A 370 0.44 12.90 -26.85
N GLY A 371 1.36 12.43 -26.03
CA GLY A 371 1.95 13.22 -24.96
C GLY A 371 3.03 14.20 -25.43
N LEU A 372 3.70 14.82 -24.47
CA LEU A 372 4.80 15.76 -24.68
C LEU A 372 6.13 15.05 -24.48
N SER A 373 7.07 15.19 -25.40
CA SER A 373 8.41 14.65 -25.23
C SER A 373 9.44 15.75 -25.03
N TRP A 374 10.54 15.42 -24.36
CA TRP A 374 11.64 16.34 -24.04
C TRP A 374 12.23 17.08 -25.26
N ASP A 375 12.13 16.49 -26.46
CA ASP A 375 12.58 17.08 -27.73
C ASP A 375 11.59 18.09 -28.31
N MET A 376 10.35 18.11 -27.83
CA MET A 376 9.34 19.12 -28.14
C MET A 376 9.60 20.35 -27.25
N LYS A 377 10.60 21.14 -27.65
CA LYS A 377 11.12 22.29 -26.91
C LYS A 377 10.05 23.35 -26.58
N ALA A 378 9.48 23.31 -25.39
CA ALA A 378 8.92 24.50 -24.73
C ALA A 378 10.02 25.24 -23.93
N GLY A 379 11.18 25.45 -24.57
CA GLY A 379 12.38 26.04 -23.96
C GLY A 379 13.15 25.09 -23.01
N ASP A 380 14.43 25.39 -22.76
CA ASP A 380 15.30 24.60 -21.85
C ASP A 380 14.93 24.79 -20.34
N ALA A 381 13.81 25.46 -20.04
CA ALA A 381 13.43 25.88 -18.70
C ALA A 381 12.66 24.82 -17.90
N PHE A 382 12.04 23.84 -18.57
CA PHE A 382 11.15 22.86 -17.94
C PHE A 382 11.55 21.43 -18.33
N ASP A 383 11.56 20.52 -17.36
CA ASP A 383 11.70 19.07 -17.63
C ASP A 383 10.32 18.54 -18.03
N LEU A 384 10.08 18.44 -19.35
CA LEU A 384 8.79 18.08 -19.92
C LEU A 384 8.83 16.65 -20.46
N ASP A 385 8.01 15.79 -19.87
CA ASP A 385 7.76 14.44 -20.35
C ASP A 385 6.36 14.04 -19.88
N VAL A 386 5.43 13.91 -20.80
CA VAL A 386 4.05 13.51 -20.56
C VAL A 386 3.82 12.34 -21.49
N ASP A 387 3.42 11.18 -20.97
CA ASP A 387 3.31 9.97 -21.78
C ASP A 387 2.09 10.05 -22.72
N MET A 388 1.01 10.67 -22.24
CA MET A 388 -0.23 10.88 -23.00
C MET A 388 -1.07 12.02 -22.43
N ILE A 389 -1.94 12.59 -23.26
CA ILE A 389 -2.98 13.54 -22.83
C ILE A 389 -4.33 12.85 -23.03
N ILE A 390 -5.16 12.79 -21.99
CA ILE A 390 -6.50 12.19 -22.07
C ILE A 390 -7.53 13.30 -22.02
N GLU A 391 -8.39 13.39 -23.03
CA GLU A 391 -9.51 14.31 -23.07
C GLU A 391 -10.79 13.60 -22.62
N ASP A 392 -11.43 14.12 -21.58
CA ASP A 392 -12.82 13.80 -21.23
C ASP A 392 -13.76 14.62 -22.10
N LEU A 393 -14.40 13.97 -23.06
CA LEU A 393 -15.27 14.61 -24.04
C LEU A 393 -16.52 15.23 -23.40
N SER A 394 -17.00 14.66 -22.30
CA SER A 394 -18.23 15.10 -21.64
C SER A 394 -18.02 16.40 -20.85
N ARG A 395 -16.86 16.54 -20.22
CA ARG A 395 -16.50 17.70 -19.40
C ARG A 395 -15.60 18.70 -20.12
N LYS A 396 -15.07 18.34 -21.30
CA LYS A 396 -14.02 19.09 -22.02
C LYS A 396 -12.81 19.36 -21.14
N HIS A 397 -12.38 18.32 -20.42
CA HIS A 397 -11.30 18.38 -19.45
C HIS A 397 -10.13 17.52 -19.91
N PHE A 398 -8.91 18.00 -19.72
CA PHE A 398 -7.68 17.37 -20.21
C PHE A 398 -6.83 16.87 -19.05
N PHE A 399 -6.37 15.63 -19.13
CA PHE A 399 -5.45 15.04 -18.16
C PHE A 399 -4.09 14.88 -18.81
N PHE A 400 -3.09 15.60 -18.31
CA PHE A 400 -1.69 15.36 -18.64
C PHE A 400 -1.20 14.20 -17.79
N VAL A 401 -0.81 13.10 -18.43
CA VAL A 401 -0.59 11.81 -17.74
C VAL A 401 0.87 11.37 -17.78
N GLN A 402 1.36 10.94 -16.63
CA GLN A 402 2.56 10.12 -16.51
C GLN A 402 2.19 8.74 -15.97
N VAL A 403 2.74 7.69 -16.57
CA VAL A 403 2.50 6.29 -16.24
C VAL A 403 3.78 5.69 -15.67
N LYS A 404 3.72 5.20 -14.42
CA LYS A 404 4.88 4.59 -13.77
C LYS A 404 4.56 3.17 -13.29
N TYR A 405 5.22 2.19 -13.90
CA TYR A 405 5.22 0.81 -13.42
C TYR A 405 6.31 0.58 -12.36
N LEU A 406 5.91 0.07 -11.21
CA LEU A 406 6.81 -0.34 -10.15
C LEU A 406 6.82 -1.87 -10.03
N ARG A 407 8.01 -2.46 -10.07
CA ARG A 407 8.19 -3.91 -9.93
C ARG A 407 8.10 -4.35 -8.47
N ALA A 408 8.79 -3.62 -7.58
CA ALA A 408 8.80 -3.95 -6.17
C ALA A 408 7.43 -3.66 -5.54
N GLY A 409 7.01 -4.56 -4.64
CA GLY A 409 6.06 -4.24 -3.57
C GLY A 409 6.78 -3.41 -2.50
N GLY A 410 6.06 -2.51 -1.83
CA GLY A 410 6.53 -1.84 -0.63
C GLY A 410 6.34 -2.78 0.55
N LYS A 411 6.77 -2.38 1.74
CA LYS A 411 6.39 -3.07 2.97
C LYS A 411 4.97 -2.64 3.39
N ALA A 412 4.30 -3.45 4.20
CA ALA A 412 2.91 -3.19 4.64
C ALA A 412 2.76 -2.06 5.68
N TYR A 413 3.85 -1.39 6.06
CA TYR A 413 3.91 -0.32 7.06
C TYR A 413 4.63 0.92 6.52
N LEU A 414 4.61 2.04 7.26
CA LEU A 414 5.08 3.37 6.81
C LEU A 414 6.47 3.39 6.15
N ALA A 415 7.40 2.53 6.59
CA ALA A 415 8.72 2.40 5.96
C ALA A 415 8.65 1.98 4.49
N GLY A 416 7.65 1.17 4.13
CA GLY A 416 7.35 0.75 2.76
C GLY A 416 6.93 1.91 1.85
N ASP A 417 6.15 2.87 2.37
CA ASP A 417 5.80 4.09 1.63
C ASP A 417 7.06 4.89 1.30
N LEU A 418 8.01 5.00 2.24
CA LEU A 418 9.28 5.71 2.02
C LEU A 418 10.16 5.03 0.98
N ASP A 419 10.18 3.70 0.94
CA ASP A 419 10.95 2.97 -0.05
C ASP A 419 10.54 3.35 -1.47
N TYR A 420 9.25 3.57 -1.71
CA TYR A 420 8.73 4.01 -3.00
C TYR A 420 9.05 5.46 -3.34
N VAL A 421 8.82 6.38 -2.40
CA VAL A 421 9.11 7.82 -2.61
C VAL A 421 10.61 8.04 -2.86
N ARG A 422 11.46 7.23 -2.23
CA ARG A 422 12.92 7.27 -2.45
C ARG A 422 13.32 6.77 -3.83
N THR A 423 12.55 5.88 -4.46
CA THR A 423 12.87 5.49 -5.83
C THR A 423 12.64 6.69 -6.73
N ASN A 424 13.66 7.07 -7.52
CA ASN A 424 13.56 8.18 -8.47
C ASN A 424 12.48 7.95 -9.56
N LYS A 425 11.72 6.86 -9.53
CA LYS A 425 10.71 6.53 -10.54
C LYS A 425 9.45 7.39 -10.40
N LEU A 426 8.86 7.43 -9.20
CA LEU A 426 7.66 8.25 -8.96
C LEU A 426 8.02 9.73 -8.93
N SER A 427 9.08 10.10 -8.21
CA SER A 427 9.51 11.50 -8.10
C SER A 427 9.88 12.13 -9.45
N LYS A 428 10.50 11.38 -10.37
CA LYS A 428 10.76 11.87 -11.73
C LYS A 428 9.45 12.14 -12.48
N GLY A 429 8.49 11.21 -12.45
CA GLY A 429 7.19 11.42 -13.10
C GLY A 429 6.44 12.64 -12.53
N LEU A 430 6.49 12.84 -11.22
CA LEU A 430 5.90 14.01 -10.56
C LEU A 430 6.57 15.32 -10.96
N MET A 431 7.90 15.32 -11.03
CA MET A 431 8.67 16.49 -11.47
C MET A 431 8.34 16.85 -12.93
N GLN A 432 8.20 15.85 -13.79
CA GLN A 432 7.84 16.03 -15.20
C GLN A 432 6.41 16.60 -15.36
N LEU A 433 5.46 16.10 -14.57
CA LEU A 433 4.10 16.65 -14.54
C LEU A 433 4.04 18.06 -13.96
N ASP A 434 4.80 18.35 -12.91
CA ASP A 434 4.88 19.71 -12.36
C ASP A 434 5.53 20.69 -13.34
N GLY A 435 6.55 20.24 -14.09
CA GLY A 435 7.13 21.00 -15.20
C GLY A 435 6.08 21.32 -16.27
N ALA A 436 5.26 20.32 -16.66
CA ALA A 436 4.18 20.51 -17.62
C ALA A 436 3.10 21.48 -17.10
N ARG A 437 2.78 21.43 -15.80
CA ARG A 437 1.87 22.37 -15.14
C ARG A 437 2.37 23.79 -15.22
N GLN A 438 3.62 24.02 -14.81
CA GLN A 438 4.23 25.35 -14.86
C GLN A 438 4.32 25.89 -16.29
N ALA A 439 4.65 25.03 -17.26
CA ALA A 439 4.71 25.39 -18.68
C ALA A 439 3.33 25.74 -19.26
N LEU A 440 2.26 25.06 -18.83
CA LEU A 440 0.89 25.38 -19.20
C LEU A 440 0.46 26.74 -18.60
N GLU A 441 0.72 26.95 -17.30
CA GLU A 441 0.35 28.17 -16.58
C GLU A 441 1.02 29.43 -17.14
N CYS A 442 2.27 29.33 -17.61
CA CYS A 442 2.96 30.45 -18.23
C CYS A 442 2.72 30.57 -19.75
N GLY A 443 1.88 29.70 -20.33
CA GLY A 443 1.52 29.70 -21.75
C GLY A 443 2.60 29.18 -22.69
N SER A 444 3.67 28.57 -22.17
CA SER A 444 4.78 28.04 -23.00
C SER A 444 4.38 26.84 -23.87
N LEU A 445 3.24 26.20 -23.58
CA LEU A 445 2.71 25.08 -24.34
C LEU A 445 1.67 25.51 -25.41
N ASN A 446 1.28 26.78 -25.47
CA ASN A 446 0.13 27.22 -26.28
C ASN A 446 0.26 26.92 -27.77
N ASP A 447 1.44 27.16 -28.36
CA ASP A 447 1.67 26.94 -29.79
C ASP A 447 1.55 25.45 -30.13
N TRP A 448 2.22 24.59 -29.35
CA TRP A 448 2.18 23.14 -29.54
C TRP A 448 0.77 22.58 -29.36
N LEU A 449 0.07 23.01 -28.31
CA LEU A 449 -1.31 22.58 -28.05
C LEU A 449 -2.24 23.02 -29.19
N GLY A 450 -2.04 24.24 -29.72
CA GLY A 450 -2.76 24.74 -30.88
C GLY A 450 -2.50 23.92 -32.14
N GLU A 451 -1.26 23.56 -32.42
CA GLU A 451 -0.89 22.69 -33.55
C GLU A 451 -1.47 21.28 -33.41
N ALA A 452 -1.54 20.75 -32.20
CA ALA A 452 -2.17 19.47 -31.88
C ALA A 452 -3.71 19.53 -31.89
N GLY A 453 -4.31 20.72 -32.03
CA GLY A 453 -5.76 20.92 -32.01
C GLY A 453 -6.37 20.81 -30.61
N LEU A 454 -5.57 20.95 -29.56
CA LEU A 454 -5.98 20.83 -28.16
C LEU A 454 -6.27 22.20 -27.55
N SER A 455 -7.37 22.31 -26.80
CA SER A 455 -7.81 23.56 -26.16
C SER A 455 -7.53 23.58 -24.65
N CYS A 456 -6.36 23.08 -24.26
CA CYS A 456 -5.94 22.99 -22.86
C CYS A 456 -5.56 24.36 -22.29
N ASN A 457 -5.97 24.62 -21.06
CA ASN A 457 -5.58 25.74 -20.21
C ASN A 457 -5.61 25.32 -18.73
N SER A 458 -5.18 26.18 -17.82
CA SER A 458 -5.11 25.86 -16.39
C SER A 458 -6.46 25.54 -15.74
N ASP A 459 -7.58 26.01 -16.28
CA ASP A 459 -8.92 25.81 -15.70
C ASP A 459 -9.56 24.48 -16.13
N ASN A 460 -9.19 23.95 -17.30
CA ASN A 460 -9.73 22.70 -17.85
C ASN A 460 -8.69 21.58 -17.95
N SER A 461 -7.58 21.70 -17.24
CA SER A 461 -6.51 20.71 -17.24
C SER A 461 -6.17 20.23 -15.85
N SER A 462 -5.79 18.96 -15.74
CA SER A 462 -5.28 18.38 -14.50
C SER A 462 -4.13 17.42 -14.78
N PHE A 463 -3.32 17.15 -13.76
CA PHE A 463 -2.10 16.37 -13.89
C PHE A 463 -2.26 15.07 -13.12
N LEU A 464 -2.07 13.95 -13.83
CA LEU A 464 -2.40 12.63 -13.34
C LEU A 464 -1.20 11.68 -13.41
N LEU A 465 -0.89 11.06 -12.28
CA LEU A 465 0.09 9.98 -12.19
C LEU A 465 -0.64 8.63 -12.07
N ILE A 466 -0.49 7.77 -13.06
CA ILE A 466 -1.03 6.41 -13.05
C ILE A 466 0.07 5.45 -12.62
N HIS A 467 -0.20 4.59 -11.63
CA HIS A 467 0.75 3.61 -11.12
C HIS A 467 0.07 2.29 -10.72
N ASN A 468 0.86 1.30 -10.32
CA ASN A 468 0.39 -0.01 -9.87
C ASN A 468 0.68 -0.25 -8.37
N VAL A 469 0.55 0.78 -7.53
CA VAL A 469 0.90 0.75 -6.09
C VAL A 469 -0.25 1.30 -5.27
N THR A 470 -0.95 0.43 -4.54
CA THR A 470 -2.16 0.77 -3.76
C THR A 470 -1.91 1.84 -2.70
N ASN A 471 -0.70 1.89 -2.13
CA ASN A 471 -0.33 2.83 -1.09
C ASN A 471 -0.41 4.32 -1.50
N PHE A 472 -0.39 4.63 -2.81
CA PHE A 472 -0.48 6.00 -3.34
C PHE A 472 -1.80 6.25 -4.08
N ASP A 473 -2.77 5.37 -3.94
CA ASP A 473 -4.10 5.57 -4.51
C ASP A 473 -4.80 6.76 -3.84
N PHE A 474 -5.62 7.50 -4.61
CA PHE A 474 -6.28 8.76 -4.18
C PHE A 474 -5.33 9.83 -3.63
N CYS A 475 -4.02 9.77 -3.90
CA CYS A 475 -3.08 10.73 -3.33
C CYS A 475 -3.08 12.04 -4.12
N VAL A 476 -3.08 13.16 -3.40
CA VAL A 476 -2.75 14.50 -3.93
C VAL A 476 -1.35 14.85 -3.48
N TRP A 477 -0.45 15.05 -4.44
CA TRP A 477 0.95 15.41 -4.21
C TRP A 477 1.09 16.91 -3.95
N PRO A 478 2.17 17.38 -3.29
CA PRO A 478 2.35 18.80 -2.99
C PRO A 478 2.28 19.76 -4.19
N SER A 479 2.59 19.27 -5.40
CA SER A 479 2.45 20.01 -6.66
C SER A 479 1.02 20.10 -7.21
N GLY A 480 0.04 19.50 -6.53
CA GLY A 480 -1.34 19.37 -7.02
C GLY A 480 -1.57 18.21 -7.98
N VAL A 481 -0.53 17.44 -8.32
CA VAL A 481 -0.69 16.20 -9.12
C VAL A 481 -1.53 15.20 -8.33
N VAL A 482 -2.51 14.59 -9.00
CA VAL A 482 -3.32 13.51 -8.45
C VAL A 482 -2.75 12.17 -8.89
N SER A 483 -2.74 11.16 -8.02
CA SER A 483 -2.33 9.81 -8.39
C SER A 483 -3.36 8.76 -8.03
N TYR A 484 -3.49 7.77 -8.93
CA TYR A 484 -4.34 6.61 -8.74
C TYR A 484 -3.59 5.32 -9.05
N GLU A 485 -3.93 4.29 -8.29
CA GLU A 485 -3.61 2.92 -8.64
C GLU A 485 -4.50 2.48 -9.82
N TRP A 486 -3.92 1.72 -10.76
CA TRP A 486 -4.57 1.40 -12.02
C TRP A 486 -5.86 0.58 -11.86
N ASN A 487 -5.93 -0.37 -10.93
CA ASN A 487 -7.16 -1.13 -10.71
C ASN A 487 -8.31 -0.24 -10.22
N THR A 488 -8.00 0.80 -9.45
CA THR A 488 -8.99 1.82 -9.06
C THR A 488 -9.35 2.70 -10.25
N LEU A 489 -8.36 3.31 -10.91
CA LEU A 489 -8.60 4.27 -11.99
C LEU A 489 -9.40 3.66 -13.14
N ARG A 490 -9.09 2.43 -13.54
CA ARG A 490 -9.78 1.75 -14.65
C ARG A 490 -11.28 1.54 -14.41
N ASN A 491 -11.69 1.48 -13.14
CA ASN A 491 -13.09 1.42 -12.72
C ASN A 491 -13.70 2.82 -12.64
N LEU A 492 -12.95 3.82 -12.14
CA LEU A 492 -13.39 5.22 -12.11
C LEU A 492 -13.69 5.75 -13.52
N LEU A 493 -12.86 5.42 -14.51
CA LEU A 493 -13.07 5.76 -15.92
C LEU A 493 -14.39 5.18 -16.46
N LYS A 494 -14.80 4.02 -15.95
CA LYS A 494 -16.10 3.39 -16.27
C LYS A 494 -17.23 3.91 -15.38
N LYS A 495 -17.23 5.21 -15.10
CA LYS A 495 -18.21 5.89 -14.21
C LYS A 495 -18.25 5.25 -12.81
N GLY A 496 -17.09 4.91 -12.26
CA GLY A 496 -16.99 4.26 -10.95
C GLY A 496 -17.66 2.89 -10.91
N GLN A 497 -17.42 2.06 -11.92
CA GLN A 497 -17.98 0.71 -12.00
C GLN A 497 -17.64 -0.11 -10.75
N VAL A 498 -18.67 -0.71 -10.14
CA VAL A 498 -18.54 -1.60 -8.99
C VAL A 498 -19.36 -2.85 -9.21
N ILE A 499 -18.74 -4.01 -8.94
CA ILE A 499 -19.44 -5.29 -8.86
C ILE A 499 -19.69 -5.58 -7.39
N HIS A 500 -20.95 -5.82 -7.01
CA HIS A 500 -21.35 -6.05 -5.62
C HIS A 500 -22.39 -7.15 -5.49
N GLY A 501 -22.58 -7.66 -4.27
CA GLY A 501 -23.55 -8.71 -3.97
C GLY A 501 -22.93 -9.86 -3.17
N HIS A 502 -23.69 -10.95 -3.04
CA HIS A 502 -23.25 -12.14 -2.32
C HIS A 502 -22.56 -13.11 -3.28
N SER A 503 -21.46 -13.72 -2.85
CA SER A 503 -20.64 -14.66 -3.62
C SER A 503 -21.38 -15.92 -4.10
N GLN A 504 -22.47 -16.27 -3.42
CA GLN A 504 -23.36 -17.40 -3.75
C GLN A 504 -24.48 -17.04 -4.73
N THR A 505 -24.60 -15.76 -5.08
CA THR A 505 -25.62 -15.24 -6.01
C THR A 505 -24.95 -14.57 -7.20
N THR A 506 -25.70 -14.30 -8.26
CA THR A 506 -25.17 -13.49 -9.37
C THR A 506 -24.90 -12.08 -8.86
N PRO A 507 -23.64 -11.59 -8.95
CA PRO A 507 -23.34 -10.24 -8.51
C PRO A 507 -23.96 -9.21 -9.46
N GLU A 508 -24.30 -8.07 -8.91
CA GLU A 508 -24.84 -6.93 -9.64
C GLU A 508 -23.72 -5.97 -10.02
N GLN A 509 -23.87 -5.32 -11.17
CA GLN A 509 -22.99 -4.25 -11.60
C GLN A 509 -23.69 -2.90 -11.39
N TRP A 510 -22.98 -1.99 -10.74
CA TRP A 510 -23.43 -0.61 -10.54
C TRP A 510 -22.43 0.36 -11.18
N ASN A 511 -22.95 1.42 -11.80
CA ASN A 511 -22.19 2.54 -12.34
C ASN A 511 -22.85 3.85 -11.91
N ALA A 512 -22.06 4.91 -11.76
CA ALA A 512 -22.59 6.26 -11.59
C ALA A 512 -23.31 6.74 -12.86
N ALA A 513 -24.23 7.68 -12.70
CA ALA A 513 -24.99 8.26 -13.80
C ALA A 513 -24.09 9.06 -14.78
N SER A 514 -23.05 9.70 -14.25
CA SER A 514 -22.11 10.54 -14.99
C SER A 514 -20.66 10.14 -14.71
N VAL A 515 -19.75 10.67 -15.52
CA VAL A 515 -18.30 10.57 -15.25
C VAL A 515 -17.98 11.22 -13.90
N LEU A 516 -17.06 10.61 -13.16
CA LEU A 516 -16.62 11.10 -11.85
C LEU A 516 -15.45 12.10 -12.02
N PRO A 517 -15.37 13.13 -11.16
CA PRO A 517 -14.28 14.13 -11.21
C PRO A 517 -13.00 13.55 -10.62
N ILE A 518 -12.27 12.75 -11.41
CA ILE A 518 -11.05 12.07 -10.95
C ILE A 518 -9.93 13.04 -10.52
N GLU A 519 -9.95 14.29 -10.99
CA GLU A 519 -9.08 15.36 -10.53
C GLU A 519 -9.36 15.84 -9.10
N GLU A 520 -10.50 15.44 -8.50
CA GLU A 520 -10.89 15.78 -7.13
C GLU A 520 -11.12 14.51 -6.30
N PRO A 521 -10.06 13.85 -5.80
CA PRO A 521 -10.17 12.60 -5.04
C PRO A 521 -11.19 12.64 -3.90
N ASP A 522 -11.27 13.74 -3.17
CA ASP A 522 -12.21 13.88 -2.04
C ASP A 522 -13.67 13.81 -2.51
N LYS A 523 -13.99 14.37 -3.68
CA LYS A 523 -15.34 14.27 -4.26
C LYS A 523 -15.64 12.85 -4.71
N VAL A 524 -14.66 12.15 -5.28
CA VAL A 524 -14.80 10.73 -5.65
C VAL A 524 -15.05 9.86 -4.41
N ILE A 525 -14.27 10.09 -3.35
CA ILE A 525 -14.41 9.40 -2.06
C ILE A 525 -15.80 9.65 -1.47
N GLN A 526 -16.21 10.92 -1.37
CA GLN A 526 -17.54 11.29 -0.88
C GLN A 526 -18.64 10.67 -1.73
N HIS A 527 -18.50 10.66 -3.05
CA HIS A 527 -19.48 10.02 -3.92
C HIS A 527 -19.59 8.53 -3.61
N PHE A 528 -18.46 7.84 -3.48
CA PHE A 528 -18.43 6.42 -3.13
C PHE A 528 -19.10 6.13 -1.80
N MET A 529 -18.77 6.93 -0.77
CA MET A 529 -19.27 6.70 0.59
C MET A 529 -20.79 6.84 0.72
N HIS A 530 -21.41 7.70 -0.09
CA HIS A 530 -22.83 8.03 0.05
C HIS A 530 -23.72 7.41 -1.02
N ASN A 531 -23.18 7.02 -2.18
CA ASN A 531 -23.99 6.65 -3.34
C ASN A 531 -23.70 5.24 -3.87
N VAL A 532 -22.52 4.68 -3.62
CA VAL A 532 -22.14 3.37 -4.15
C VAL A 532 -22.70 2.28 -3.24
N PRO A 533 -23.52 1.34 -3.75
CA PRO A 533 -24.15 0.30 -2.93
C PRO A 533 -23.15 -0.52 -2.11
N ALA A 534 -22.02 -0.91 -2.70
CA ALA A 534 -20.97 -1.66 -1.99
C ALA A 534 -20.35 -0.87 -0.84
N GLY A 535 -20.19 0.45 -1.01
CA GLY A 535 -19.68 1.33 0.05
C GLY A 535 -20.69 1.47 1.18
N VAL A 536 -21.93 1.83 0.84
CA VAL A 536 -23.01 2.05 1.81
C VAL A 536 -23.31 0.78 2.61
N MET A 537 -23.44 -0.38 1.94
CA MET A 537 -23.66 -1.66 2.61
C MET A 537 -22.43 -2.13 3.40
N GLY A 538 -21.22 -1.79 2.92
CA GLY A 538 -19.95 -2.12 3.58
C GLY A 538 -19.63 -1.24 4.80
N GLY A 539 -20.45 -0.24 5.10
CA GLY A 539 -20.24 0.67 6.24
C GLY A 539 -19.11 1.67 6.04
N VAL A 540 -18.71 1.96 4.79
CA VAL A 540 -17.63 2.92 4.52
C VAL A 540 -17.97 4.33 5.02
N ASN A 541 -19.26 4.65 5.19
CA ASN A 541 -19.74 5.93 5.69
C ASN A 541 -19.26 6.23 7.12
N SER A 542 -18.94 5.21 7.92
CA SER A 542 -18.36 5.38 9.26
C SER A 542 -16.83 5.33 9.26
N LEU A 543 -16.16 5.22 8.10
CA LEU A 543 -14.70 5.08 8.02
C LEU A 543 -13.99 6.24 8.73
N PHE A 544 -14.49 7.46 8.59
CA PHE A 544 -13.89 8.66 9.19
C PHE A 544 -14.26 8.88 10.65
N GLU A 545 -15.10 8.02 11.25
CA GLU A 545 -15.21 7.96 12.73
C GLU A 545 -13.86 7.55 13.37
N SER A 546 -12.93 7.02 12.56
CA SER A 546 -11.53 6.80 12.93
C SER A 546 -10.80 8.06 13.44
N ASP A 547 -11.30 9.26 13.14
CA ASP A 547 -10.81 10.53 13.73
C ASP A 547 -10.96 10.56 15.25
N HIS A 548 -11.94 9.81 15.78
CA HIS A 548 -12.20 9.69 17.21
C HIS A 548 -11.48 8.49 17.84
N VAL A 549 -10.81 7.66 17.06
CA VAL A 549 -10.03 6.54 17.59
C VAL A 549 -8.69 7.06 18.13
N SER A 550 -8.38 6.65 19.36
CA SER A 550 -7.10 6.88 20.00
C SER A 550 -6.38 5.56 20.26
N VAL A 551 -5.08 5.51 19.97
CA VAL A 551 -4.16 4.48 20.49
C VAL A 551 -3.37 5.05 21.66
N THR A 552 -3.36 4.33 22.78
CA THR A 552 -2.65 4.71 24.00
C THR A 552 -1.64 3.64 24.37
N PHE A 553 -0.42 4.06 24.74
CA PHE A 553 0.66 3.17 25.17
C PHE A 553 1.62 3.91 26.12
N SER A 554 2.43 3.16 26.87
CA SER A 554 3.36 3.73 27.86
C SER A 554 4.80 3.70 27.37
N VAL A 555 5.52 4.79 27.61
CA VAL A 555 6.97 4.93 27.37
C VAL A 555 7.57 5.63 28.59
N ALA A 556 8.61 5.04 29.17
CA ALA A 556 9.17 5.50 30.44
C ALA A 556 8.07 5.72 31.51
N ASP A 557 7.94 6.95 32.01
CA ASP A 557 6.93 7.40 32.98
C ASP A 557 5.74 8.14 32.33
N LYS A 558 5.66 8.17 30.99
CA LYS A 558 4.64 8.90 30.24
C LYS A 558 3.64 7.97 29.58
N THR A 559 2.39 8.42 29.57
CA THR A 559 1.34 7.86 28.71
C THR A 559 1.31 8.62 27.39
N ILE A 560 1.50 7.92 26.28
CA ILE A 560 1.41 8.51 24.93
C ILE A 560 0.04 8.18 24.37
N GLU A 561 -0.69 9.21 23.97
CA GLU A 561 -2.00 9.12 23.33
C GLU A 561 -1.92 9.69 21.92
N CYS A 562 -2.20 8.86 20.92
CA CYS A 562 -2.27 9.26 19.52
C CYS A 562 -3.71 9.17 19.05
N GLN A 563 -4.31 10.30 18.64
CA GLN A 563 -5.71 10.36 18.22
C GLN A 563 -5.84 10.77 16.75
N GLY A 564 -6.65 10.03 15.98
CA GLY A 564 -6.99 10.37 14.60
C GLY A 564 -5.84 10.26 13.61
N LEU A 565 -4.84 9.42 13.89
CA LEU A 565 -3.65 9.25 13.04
C LEU A 565 -3.64 7.92 12.25
N GLY A 566 -4.58 7.01 12.55
CA GLY A 566 -4.66 5.70 11.90
C GLY A 566 -3.45 4.78 12.17
N LEU A 567 -2.78 4.99 13.31
CA LEU A 567 -1.70 4.15 13.84
C LEU A 567 -2.21 2.84 14.46
#